data_AF-A0A4U9D0D3-F1
#
_entry.id   AF-A0A4U9D0D3-F1
#
_cell.length_a   1.000
_cell.length_b   1.000
_cell.length_c   1.000
_cell.angle_alpha   90.00
_cell.angle_beta   90.00
_cell.angle_gamma   90.00
#
_symmetry.space_group_name_H-M   'P 1'
#
loop_
_entity.id
_entity.type
_entity.pdbx_description
1 polymer ?
#
loop_
_entity_poly.entity_id
_entity_poly.type
_entity_poly.pdbx_seq_one_letter_code
_entity_poly.pdbx_strand_id
1 'polypeptide(L)'
;MVRLIDALSQLPAGYPVYSNRGASGIDGLLATAAGVQRASARPLLAIVGDLSALYDLNSLALLRHASAPLVLIIVNNNGGQIFSLLPTPQEERRQFYLMPQDVSFGHARAMFDSGYHRRAAGTSWRRLSGAWRTLRDRD
;
A
#
# COMPACT_ATOMS: atom_id res chain seq x y z
N MET A 1 -3.77 5.21 -7.21
CA MET A 1 -4.16 3.79 -7.15
C MET A 1 -5.66 3.57 -7.30
N VAL A 2 -6.53 4.10 -6.43
CA VAL A 2 -7.99 3.90 -6.53
C VAL A 2 -8.53 4.16 -7.94
N ARG A 3 -8.14 5.27 -8.58
CA ARG A 3 -8.54 5.61 -9.96
C ARG A 3 -8.16 4.56 -11.01
N LEU A 4 -6.99 3.91 -10.86
CA LEU A 4 -6.56 2.88 -11.81
C LEU A 4 -7.33 1.58 -11.60
N ILE A 5 -7.60 1.21 -10.35
CA ILE A 5 -8.41 0.02 -10.03
C ILE A 5 -9.84 0.23 -10.55
N ASP A 6 -10.41 1.40 -10.31
CA ASP A 6 -11.74 1.79 -10.78
C ASP A 6 -11.85 1.78 -12.31
N ALA A 7 -10.86 2.33 -13.01
CA ALA A 7 -10.88 2.42 -14.47
C ALA A 7 -10.54 1.11 -15.20
N LEU A 8 -9.71 0.24 -14.60
CA LEU A 8 -9.10 -0.89 -15.31
C LEU A 8 -9.48 -2.27 -14.76
N SER A 9 -10.23 -2.35 -13.65
CA SER A 9 -10.58 -3.61 -13.00
C SER A 9 -12.09 -3.76 -12.88
N GLN A 10 -12.56 -5.01 -12.92
CA GLN A 10 -13.91 -5.37 -12.54
C GLN A 10 -13.85 -6.16 -11.23
N LEU A 11 -14.36 -5.58 -10.15
CA LEU A 11 -14.38 -6.24 -8.84
C LEU A 11 -15.61 -7.16 -8.73
N PRO A 12 -15.50 -8.31 -8.04
CA PRO A 12 -16.66 -9.17 -7.79
C PRO A 12 -17.74 -8.45 -6.99
N ALA A 13 -19.01 -8.67 -7.36
CA ALA A 13 -20.13 -8.12 -6.62
C ALA A 13 -20.12 -8.59 -5.15
N GLY A 14 -20.29 -7.66 -4.21
CA GLY A 14 -20.31 -7.94 -2.78
C GLY A 14 -18.95 -8.19 -2.14
N TYR A 15 -17.83 -8.12 -2.90
CA TYR A 15 -16.50 -8.17 -2.28
C TYR A 15 -16.23 -6.87 -1.50
N PRO A 16 -15.94 -6.93 -0.18
CA PRO A 16 -15.78 -5.72 0.63
C PRO A 16 -14.59 -4.86 0.18
N VAL A 17 -14.84 -3.55 0.01
CA VAL A 17 -13.81 -2.56 -0.33
C VAL A 17 -13.90 -1.40 0.67
N TYR A 18 -12.76 -1.02 1.23
CA TYR A 18 -12.63 0.07 2.18
C TYR A 18 -11.72 1.16 1.60
N SER A 19 -12.03 2.43 1.87
CA SER A 19 -11.20 3.54 1.42
C SER A 19 -11.48 4.83 2.19
N ASN A 20 -10.45 5.66 2.40
CA ASN A 20 -10.60 6.99 3.00
C ASN A 20 -10.93 8.00 1.90
N ARG A 21 -12.17 7.97 1.38
CA ARG A 21 -12.61 8.79 0.25
C ARG A 21 -13.43 10.03 0.63
N GLY A 22 -13.68 10.26 1.93
CA GLY A 22 -14.32 11.48 2.42
C GLY A 22 -13.49 12.72 2.07
N ALA A 23 -12.40 12.97 2.82
CA ALA A 23 -11.45 14.04 2.49
C ALA A 23 -10.34 13.60 1.51
N SER A 24 -10.21 12.30 1.24
CA SER A 24 -9.20 11.74 0.32
C SER A 24 -7.73 11.95 0.74
N GLY A 25 -7.48 12.09 2.04
CA GLY A 25 -6.14 12.26 2.60
C GLY A 25 -5.24 11.03 2.44
N ILE A 26 -3.93 11.27 2.38
CA ILE A 26 -2.89 10.22 2.27
C ILE A 26 -2.26 9.85 3.62
N ASP A 27 -2.71 10.50 4.68
CA ASP A 27 -2.03 10.73 5.96
C ASP A 27 -2.24 9.64 7.02
N GLY A 28 -3.20 8.74 6.83
CA GLY A 28 -3.54 7.70 7.82
C GLY A 28 -3.96 6.37 7.21
N LEU A 29 -3.45 6.05 6.02
CA LEU A 29 -3.90 4.87 5.26
C LEU A 29 -3.41 3.54 5.87
N LEU A 30 -2.22 3.49 6.46
CA LEU A 30 -1.70 2.28 7.12
C LEU A 30 -2.39 2.05 8.46
N ALA A 31 -2.58 3.10 9.26
CA ALA A 31 -3.35 3.05 10.50
C ALA A 31 -4.79 2.60 10.25
N THR A 32 -5.43 3.14 9.21
CA THR A 32 -6.78 2.72 8.79
C THR A 32 -6.80 1.25 8.39
N ALA A 33 -5.83 0.79 7.59
CA ALA A 33 -5.73 -0.61 7.18
C ALA A 33 -5.59 -1.54 8.41
N ALA A 34 -4.78 -1.15 9.41
CA ALA A 34 -4.66 -1.89 10.67
C ALA A 34 -6.01 -1.98 11.40
N GLY A 35 -6.75 -0.87 11.50
CA GLY A 35 -8.08 -0.84 12.12
C GLY A 35 -9.09 -1.72 11.40
N VAL A 36 -9.17 -1.61 10.07
CA VAL A 36 -10.06 -2.44 9.23
C VAL A 36 -9.74 -3.92 9.40
N GLN A 37 -8.46 -4.30 9.38
CA GLN A 37 -8.05 -5.68 9.56
C GLN A 37 -8.49 -6.21 10.93
N ARG A 38 -8.21 -5.47 12.00
CA ARG A 38 -8.55 -5.90 13.37
C ARG A 38 -10.06 -5.99 13.59
N ALA A 39 -10.83 -5.03 13.07
CA ALA A 39 -12.28 -5.00 13.21
C ALA A 39 -12.97 -6.11 12.41
N SER A 40 -12.47 -6.42 11.21
CA SER A 40 -13.06 -7.48 10.37
C SER A 40 -12.55 -8.88 10.74
N ALA A 41 -11.36 -8.98 11.35
CA ALA A 41 -10.64 -10.23 11.60
C ALA A 41 -10.52 -11.14 10.36
N ARG A 42 -10.43 -10.53 9.17
CA ARG A 42 -10.34 -11.22 7.89
C ARG A 42 -9.01 -10.93 7.20
N PRO A 43 -8.59 -11.78 6.25
CA PRO A 43 -7.47 -11.47 5.38
C PRO A 43 -7.69 -10.13 4.66
N LEU A 44 -6.66 -9.28 4.65
CA LEU A 44 -6.74 -7.94 4.07
C LEU A 44 -5.63 -7.70 3.04
N LEU A 45 -6.02 -7.19 1.88
CA LEU A 45 -5.10 -6.60 0.91
C LEU A 45 -5.20 -5.07 0.98
N ALA A 46 -4.11 -4.43 1.38
CA ALA A 46 -3.98 -2.97 1.37
C ALA A 46 -3.04 -2.54 0.24
N ILE A 47 -3.44 -1.52 -0.54
CA ILE A 47 -2.65 -0.97 -1.65
C ILE A 47 -2.52 0.53 -1.47
N VAL A 48 -1.29 1.02 -1.33
CA VAL A 48 -0.98 2.44 -1.11
C VAL A 48 0.13 2.92 -2.05
N GLY A 49 0.25 4.24 -2.23
CA GLY A 49 1.42 4.84 -2.87
C GLY A 49 2.61 4.96 -1.89
N ASP A 50 3.80 5.19 -2.42
CA ASP A 50 5.01 5.48 -1.66
C ASP A 50 4.88 6.70 -0.76
N LEU A 51 4.43 7.85 -1.27
CA LEU A 51 4.26 9.04 -0.42
C LEU A 51 3.25 8.82 0.70
N SER A 52 2.18 8.08 0.44
CA SER A 52 1.21 7.69 1.48
C SER A 52 1.84 6.79 2.54
N ALA A 53 2.66 5.82 2.14
CA ALA A 53 3.38 4.95 3.06
C ALA A 53 4.42 5.71 3.88
N LEU A 54 5.06 6.74 3.31
CA LEU A 54 5.97 7.62 4.04
C LEU A 54 5.24 8.52 5.04
N TYR A 55 4.09 9.05 4.65
CA TYR A 55 3.28 9.92 5.51
C TYR A 55 2.88 9.20 6.81
N ASP A 56 2.53 7.92 6.70
CA ASP A 56 2.03 7.10 7.81
C ASP A 56 3.01 5.97 8.20
N LEU A 57 4.32 6.20 8.04
CA LEU A 57 5.34 5.16 8.11
C LEU A 57 5.40 4.44 9.46
N ASN A 58 5.21 5.17 10.55
CA ASN A 58 5.26 4.63 11.91
C ASN A 58 4.11 3.64 12.19
N SER A 59 3.00 3.72 11.47
CA SER A 59 1.86 2.82 11.58
C SER A 59 2.15 1.40 11.06
N LEU A 60 3.30 1.17 10.41
CA LEU A 60 3.82 -0.19 10.20
C LEU A 60 3.93 -0.97 11.53
N ALA A 61 4.20 -0.29 12.65
CA ALA A 61 4.20 -0.90 13.97
C ALA A 61 2.85 -1.52 14.37
N LEU A 62 1.73 -0.97 13.88
CA LEU A 62 0.38 -1.46 14.16
C LEU A 62 0.05 -2.74 13.39
N LEU A 63 0.60 -2.88 12.17
CA LEU A 63 0.33 -4.02 11.29
C LEU A 63 0.91 -5.33 11.83
N ARG A 64 1.88 -5.28 12.77
CA ARG A 64 2.41 -6.45 13.48
C ARG A 64 1.37 -7.22 14.29
N HIS A 65 0.30 -6.55 14.70
CA HIS A 65 -0.75 -7.13 15.55
C HIS A 65 -1.99 -7.48 14.73
N ALA A 66 -1.81 -7.88 13.47
CA ALA A 66 -2.91 -8.33 12.64
C ALA A 66 -3.40 -9.72 13.10
N SER A 67 -4.72 -9.87 13.24
CA SER A 67 -5.36 -11.13 13.67
C SER A 67 -5.56 -12.15 12.55
N ALA A 68 -5.30 -11.77 11.30
CA ALA A 68 -5.40 -12.57 10.09
C ALA A 68 -4.37 -12.05 9.07
N PRO A 69 -4.05 -12.83 8.01
CA PRO A 69 -3.07 -12.43 7.01
C PRO A 69 -3.33 -11.04 6.40
N LEU A 70 -2.36 -10.15 6.49
CA LEU A 70 -2.40 -8.82 5.85
C LEU A 70 -1.28 -8.69 4.82
N VAL A 71 -1.64 -8.29 3.61
CA VAL A 71 -0.69 -7.95 2.54
C VAL A 71 -0.74 -6.46 2.28
N LEU A 72 0.41 -5.80 2.47
CA LEU A 72 0.60 -4.39 2.13
C LEU A 72 1.40 -4.30 0.82
N ILE A 73 0.77 -3.77 -0.22
CA ILE A 73 1.42 -3.39 -1.47
C ILE A 73 1.69 -1.90 -1.45
N ILE A 74 2.97 -1.54 -1.47
CA ILE A 74 3.42 -0.16 -1.67
C ILE A 74 3.83 -0.01 -3.14
N VAL A 75 3.06 0.77 -3.89
CA VAL A 75 3.39 1.12 -5.27
C VAL A 75 4.39 2.28 -5.23
N ASN A 76 5.67 1.95 -5.36
CA ASN A 76 6.75 2.92 -5.37
C ASN A 76 7.09 3.37 -6.79
N ASN A 77 6.52 4.50 -7.20
CA ASN A 77 6.79 5.18 -8.47
C ASN A 77 7.49 6.54 -8.24
N ASN A 78 8.14 6.68 -7.08
CA ASN A 78 8.99 7.80 -6.68
C ASN A 78 8.29 9.17 -6.77
N GLY A 79 7.27 9.35 -5.93
CA GLY A 79 6.56 10.61 -5.76
C GLY A 79 5.07 10.54 -6.13
N GLY A 80 4.39 11.69 -6.00
CA GLY A 80 2.97 11.87 -6.26
C GLY A 80 2.63 11.83 -7.75
N GLN A 81 2.78 10.68 -8.42
CA GLN A 81 2.62 10.57 -9.88
C GLN A 81 1.21 10.88 -10.41
N ILE A 82 0.21 11.08 -9.54
CA ILE A 82 -1.06 11.69 -9.97
C ILE A 82 -0.84 13.06 -10.63
N PHE A 83 0.17 13.81 -10.22
CA PHE A 83 0.50 15.11 -10.78
C PHE A 83 1.18 15.03 -12.17
N SER A 84 1.61 13.84 -12.60
CA SER A 84 2.02 13.57 -13.98
C SER A 84 0.82 13.31 -14.90
N LEU A 85 -0.34 12.95 -14.33
CA LEU A 85 -1.61 12.79 -15.07
C LEU A 85 -2.40 14.10 -15.16
N LEU A 86 -2.17 15.01 -14.21
CA LEU A 86 -2.78 16.34 -14.19
C LEU A 86 -1.94 17.33 -15.02
N PRO A 87 -2.56 18.39 -15.58
CA PRO A 87 -1.86 19.40 -16.37
C PRO A 87 -1.04 20.36 -15.48
N THR A 88 -0.03 19.84 -14.79
CA THR A 88 0.87 20.62 -13.92
C THR A 88 2.01 21.26 -14.73
N PRO A 89 2.51 22.46 -14.34
CA PRO A 89 3.61 23.13 -15.04
C PRO A 89 4.89 22.27 -15.03
N GLN A 90 5.48 22.03 -16.20
CA GLN A 90 6.55 21.02 -16.34
C GLN A 90 7.82 21.37 -15.55
N GLU A 91 8.22 22.64 -15.55
CA GLU A 91 9.44 23.11 -14.87
C GLU A 91 9.35 22.96 -13.34
N GLU A 92 8.17 23.19 -12.79
CA GLU A 92 7.90 23.14 -11.35
C GLU A 92 7.46 21.75 -10.85
N ARG A 93 7.00 20.89 -11.76
CA ARG A 93 6.34 19.60 -11.45
C ARG A 93 7.14 18.75 -10.48
N ARG A 94 8.45 18.61 -10.71
CA ARG A 94 9.27 17.72 -9.89
C ARG A 94 9.36 18.22 -8.44
N GLN A 95 9.61 19.51 -8.26
CA GLN A 95 9.92 20.11 -6.96
C GLN A 95 8.66 20.34 -6.12
N PHE A 96 7.58 20.82 -6.73
CA PHE A 96 6.40 21.28 -5.99
C PHE A 96 5.19 20.33 -6.06
N TYR A 97 5.25 19.29 -6.89
CA TYR A 97 4.12 18.36 -7.06
C TYR A 97 4.52 16.90 -6.85
N LEU A 98 5.45 16.36 -7.66
CA LEU A 98 5.85 14.96 -7.54
C LEU A 98 6.56 14.70 -6.22
N MET A 99 7.46 15.60 -5.81
CA MET A 99 8.23 15.48 -4.57
C MET A 99 8.86 14.08 -4.39
N PRO A 100 9.67 13.60 -5.36
CA PRO A 100 10.33 12.29 -5.23
C PRO A 100 11.20 12.26 -3.97
N GLN A 101 11.16 11.15 -3.25
CA GLN A 101 11.91 10.97 -2.00
C GLN A 101 13.12 10.05 -2.18
N ASP A 102 13.21 9.35 -3.31
CA ASP A 102 14.35 8.49 -3.66
C ASP A 102 14.64 7.41 -2.59
N VAL A 103 13.59 6.83 -2.02
CA VAL A 103 13.66 5.82 -0.93
C VAL A 103 13.18 4.43 -1.34
N SER A 104 13.61 3.43 -0.57
CA SER A 104 13.05 2.08 -0.59
C SER A 104 12.51 1.69 0.78
N PHE A 105 11.47 0.86 0.83
CA PHE A 105 10.79 0.46 2.07
C PHE A 105 11.38 -0.80 2.71
N GLY A 106 12.50 -1.32 2.19
CA GLY A 106 13.13 -2.54 2.71
C GLY A 106 13.59 -2.40 4.16
N HIS A 107 14.20 -1.26 4.50
CA HIS A 107 14.66 -0.97 5.85
C HIS A 107 13.51 -0.61 6.81
N ALA A 108 12.49 0.11 6.33
CA ALA A 108 11.28 0.36 7.12
C ALA A 108 10.61 -0.97 7.53
N ARG A 109 10.49 -1.91 6.59
CA ARG A 109 10.03 -3.26 6.91
C ARG A 109 10.90 -3.91 7.99
N ALA A 110 12.22 -3.91 7.81
CA ALA A 110 13.15 -4.54 8.77
C ALA A 110 13.07 -3.91 10.17
N MET A 111 12.81 -2.61 10.26
CA MET A 111 12.65 -1.89 11.52
C MET A 111 11.42 -2.35 12.32
N PHE A 112 10.32 -2.65 11.63
CA PHE A 112 9.04 -3.01 12.26
C PHE A 112 8.73 -4.52 12.20
N ASP A 113 9.66 -5.38 11.79
CA ASP A 113 9.43 -6.83 11.66
C ASP A 113 10.51 -7.60 12.44
N SER A 114 10.18 -8.11 13.63
CA SER A 114 11.10 -8.88 14.49
C SER A 114 11.08 -10.40 14.24
N GLY A 115 10.27 -10.89 13.29
CA GLY A 115 10.03 -12.32 13.06
C GLY A 115 9.80 -12.63 11.59
N TYR A 116 10.89 -12.61 10.81
CA TYR A 116 10.82 -12.58 9.35
C TYR A 116 10.44 -13.91 8.69
N HIS A 117 9.45 -13.87 7.80
CA HIS A 117 9.40 -14.75 6.62
C HIS A 117 9.41 -13.94 5.31
N ARG A 118 10.42 -14.27 4.49
CA ARG A 118 10.79 -13.83 3.13
C ARG A 118 9.67 -14.22 2.12
N ARG A 119 9.38 -13.62 0.94
CA ARG A 119 9.89 -12.54 0.06
C ARG A 119 8.79 -12.24 -0.98
N ALA A 120 8.77 -11.02 -1.50
CA ALA A 120 8.81 -10.76 -2.94
C ALA A 120 9.49 -9.40 -3.16
N ALA A 121 10.79 -9.39 -3.39
CA ALA A 121 11.46 -8.26 -4.03
C ALA A 121 11.53 -8.58 -5.53
N GLY A 122 11.06 -7.68 -6.39
CA GLY A 122 10.97 -7.86 -7.85
C GLY A 122 9.54 -7.89 -8.39
N THR A 123 9.35 -7.33 -9.58
CA THR A 123 8.07 -7.01 -10.23
C THR A 123 7.43 -8.16 -11.01
N SER A 124 7.89 -9.40 -10.87
CA SER A 124 7.29 -10.51 -11.61
C SER A 124 5.96 -10.94 -10.98
N TRP A 125 4.89 -11.03 -11.78
CA TRP A 125 3.58 -11.56 -11.36
C TRP A 125 3.66 -12.90 -10.62
N ARG A 126 4.58 -13.80 -11.00
CA ARG A 126 4.82 -15.08 -10.31
C ARG A 126 5.25 -14.94 -8.85
N ARG A 127 6.02 -13.89 -8.52
CA ARG A 127 6.47 -13.66 -7.13
C ARG A 127 5.35 -13.09 -6.26
N LEU A 128 4.55 -12.18 -6.81
CA LEU A 128 3.37 -11.65 -6.13
C LEU A 128 2.34 -12.74 -5.88
N SER A 129 2.03 -13.57 -6.90
CA SER A 129 1.08 -14.68 -6.74
C SER A 129 1.61 -15.79 -5.83
N GLY A 130 2.92 -16.06 -5.85
CA GLY A 130 3.56 -16.97 -4.91
C GLY A 130 3.44 -16.49 -3.46
N ALA A 131 3.80 -15.23 -3.19
CA ALA A 131 3.70 -14.64 -1.86
C ALA A 131 2.26 -14.66 -1.32
N TRP A 132 1.28 -14.39 -2.18
CA TRP A 132 -0.14 -14.47 -1.83
C TRP A 132 -0.59 -15.89 -1.46
N ARG A 133 -0.18 -16.90 -2.24
CA ARG A 133 -0.52 -18.32 -1.96
C ARG A 133 0.07 -18.80 -0.64
N THR A 134 1.34 -18.48 -0.36
CA THR A 134 2.00 -18.88 0.89
C THR A 134 1.33 -18.30 2.14
N LEU A 135 0.63 -17.17 2.03
CA LEU A 135 -0.14 -16.59 3.14
C LEU A 135 -1.51 -17.26 3.31
N ARG A 136 -2.08 -17.81 2.25
CA ARG A 136 -3.36 -18.53 2.26
C ARG A 136 -3.22 -19.95 2.83
N ASP A 137 -2.10 -20.61 2.56
CA ASP A 137 -1.87 -22.02 2.93
C ASP A 137 -1.32 -22.17 4.38
N ARG A 138 -1.33 -21.10 5.18
CA ARG A 138 -0.88 -21.10 6.59
C ARG A 138 -2.02 -21.18 7.62
N ASP A 139 -3.25 -21.37 7.15
CA ASP A 139 -4.44 -21.74 7.92
C ASP A 139 -4.77 -23.22 7.68
#